data_AF-A0A529SJM4-F1
#
_entry.id   AF-A0A529SJM4-F1
#
_cell.length_a   1.000
_cell.length_b   1.000
_cell.length_c   1.000
_cell.angle_alpha   90.00
_cell.angle_beta   90.00
_cell.angle_gamma   90.00
#
_symmetry.space_group_name_H-M   'P 1'
#
loop_
_entity.id
_entity.type
_entity.pdbx_description
1 polymer ?
#
loop_
_entity_poly.entity_id
_entity_poly.type
_entity_poly.pdbx_seq_one_letter_code
_entity_poly.pdbx_strand_id
1 'polypeptide(L)'
;TETKRLAGLLERLIIEGSIALPYAARDLDAQAAATLMGALRKADEAIKLVEPDEHVLEAWRNGLAAVLDSSRSTALVAGCAAHLLYEAGRLSAD
;
A
#
# COMPACT_ATOMS: atom_id res chain seq x y z
N THR A 1 14.28 -20.06 13.94
CA THR A 1 15.11 -19.90 12.73
C THR A 1 15.10 -18.45 12.31
N GLU A 2 16.19 -17.97 11.71
CA GLU A 2 16.36 -16.57 11.29
C GLU A 2 15.26 -16.13 10.30
N THR A 3 14.81 -17.02 9.43
CA THR A 3 13.70 -16.80 8.50
C THR A 3 12.40 -16.38 9.19
N LYS A 4 12.06 -16.98 10.33
CA LYS A 4 10.86 -16.61 11.10
C LYS A 4 10.99 -15.22 11.72
N ARG A 5 12.20 -14.81 12.12
CA ARG A 5 12.45 -13.45 12.63
C ARG A 5 12.33 -12.43 11.51
N LEU A 6 12.87 -12.74 10.32
CA LEU A 6 12.75 -11.88 9.15
C LEU A 6 11.29 -11.70 8.73
N ALA A 7 10.50 -12.78 8.67
CA ALA A 7 9.07 -12.71 8.36
C ALA A 7 8.33 -11.77 9.33
N GLY A 8 8.50 -11.95 10.64
CA GLY A 8 7.86 -11.07 11.63
C GLY A 8 8.31 -9.61 11.55
N LEU A 9 9.54 -9.33 11.11
CA LEU A 9 9.99 -7.95 10.84
C LEU A 9 9.31 -7.36 9.60
N LEU A 10 9.16 -8.16 8.54
CA LEU A 10 8.48 -7.73 7.32
C LEU A 10 7.01 -7.42 7.60
N GLU A 11 6.29 -8.29 8.31
CA GLU A 11 4.90 -8.06 8.70
C GLU A 11 4.72 -6.75 9.47
N ARG A 12 5.62 -6.48 10.42
CA ARG A 12 5.61 -5.23 11.18
C ARG A 12 5.87 -4.02 10.28
N LEU A 13 6.84 -4.09 9.37
CA LEU A 13 7.11 -3.02 8.41
C LEU A 13 5.93 -2.75 7.48
N ILE A 14 5.22 -3.81 7.06
CA ILE A 14 4.01 -3.68 6.24
C ILE A 14 2.93 -2.94 7.03
N ILE A 15 2.67 -3.33 8.27
CA ILE A 15 1.67 -2.66 9.13
C ILE A 15 2.04 -1.18 9.34
N GLU A 16 3.28 -0.90 9.77
CA GLU A 16 3.73 0.47 10.03
C GLU A 16 3.68 1.33 8.75
N GLY A 17 4.13 0.76 7.62
CA GLY A 17 4.05 1.41 6.31
C GLY A 17 2.61 1.72 5.90
N SER A 18 1.67 0.80 6.16
CA SER A 18 0.25 0.97 5.84
C SER A 18 -0.40 2.12 6.62
N ILE A 19 0.02 2.31 7.88
CA ILE A 19 -0.44 3.41 8.74
C ILE A 19 0.14 4.75 8.27
N ALA A 20 1.41 4.78 7.88
CA ALA A 20 2.10 5.99 7.44
C ALA A 20 1.70 6.43 6.02
N LEU A 21 1.31 5.47 5.17
CA LEU A 21 1.09 5.68 3.75
C LEU A 21 0.09 6.80 3.40
N PRO A 22 -1.10 6.90 4.02
CA PRO A 22 -2.04 7.99 3.74
C PRO A 22 -1.51 9.37 4.05
N TYR A 23 -0.53 9.49 4.94
CA TYR A 23 0.14 10.77 5.25
C TYR A 23 1.24 11.08 4.25
N ALA A 24 2.02 10.07 3.86
CA ALA A 24 3.07 10.21 2.85
C ALA A 24 2.51 10.56 1.47
N ALA A 25 1.25 10.21 1.18
CA ALA A 25 0.60 10.48 -0.10
C ALA A 25 0.02 11.91 -0.24
N ARG A 26 0.10 12.76 0.79
CA ARG A 26 -0.57 14.08 0.80
C ARG A 26 0.27 15.17 0.15
N ASP A 27 -0.40 16.02 -0.62
CA ASP A 27 0.13 17.27 -1.18
C ASP A 27 1.45 17.09 -1.95
N LEU A 28 1.65 15.92 -2.56
CA LEU A 28 2.83 15.62 -3.34
C LEU A 28 2.85 16.39 -4.65
N ASP A 29 4.02 16.91 -5.01
CA ASP A 29 4.28 17.35 -6.38
C ASP A 29 4.29 16.17 -7.36
N ALA A 30 4.35 16.48 -8.66
CA ALA A 30 4.28 15.47 -9.72
C ALA A 30 5.42 14.44 -9.65
N GLN A 31 6.63 14.87 -9.29
CA GLN A 31 7.80 14.01 -9.25
C GLN A 31 7.74 13.07 -8.04
N ALA A 32 7.37 13.60 -6.87
CA ALA A 32 7.17 12.83 -5.66
C ALA A 32 6.00 11.84 -5.81
N ALA A 33 4.90 12.25 -6.43
CA ALA A 33 3.76 11.37 -6.72
C ALA A 33 4.15 10.20 -7.65
N ALA A 34 4.91 10.46 -8.71
CA ALA A 34 5.41 9.40 -9.60
C ALA A 34 6.35 8.42 -8.88
N THR A 35 7.21 8.95 -8.01
CA THR A 35 8.13 8.15 -7.19
C THR A 35 7.37 7.25 -6.22
N LEU A 36 6.37 7.80 -5.51
CA LEU A 36 5.54 7.05 -4.59
C LEU A 36 4.70 5.98 -5.30
N MET A 37 4.14 6.29 -6.47
CA MET A 37 3.41 5.30 -7.30
C MET A 37 4.31 4.11 -7.66
N GLY A 38 5.55 4.35 -8.06
CA GLY A 38 6.52 3.28 -8.33
C GLY A 38 6.87 2.47 -7.08
N ALA A 39 7.00 3.13 -5.93
CA ALA A 39 7.25 2.45 -4.65
C ALA A 39 6.05 1.59 -4.20
N LEU A 40 4.81 2.08 -4.39
CA LEU A 40 3.58 1.37 -4.05
C LEU A 40 3.47 0.05 -4.81
N ARG A 41 3.72 0.06 -6.12
CA ARG A 41 3.68 -1.17 -6.94
C ARG A 41 4.71 -2.20 -6.49
N LYS A 42 5.95 -1.76 -6.23
CA LYS A 42 7.02 -2.65 -5.73
C LYS A 42 6.71 -3.20 -4.35
N ALA A 43 6.14 -2.38 -3.47
CA ALA A 43 5.72 -2.81 -2.15
C ALA A 43 4.61 -3.86 -2.25
N ASP A 44 3.60 -3.64 -3.09
CA ASP A 44 2.50 -4.59 -3.29
C ASP A 44 2.98 -5.95 -3.83
N GLU A 45 3.87 -5.96 -4.83
CA GLU A 45 4.52 -7.18 -5.34
C GLU A 45 5.33 -7.90 -4.25
N ALA A 46 6.11 -7.15 -3.46
CA ALA A 46 6.89 -7.72 -2.38
C ALA A 46 6.00 -8.29 -1.26
N ILE A 47 4.89 -7.64 -0.93
CA ILE A 47 3.91 -8.11 0.06
C ILE A 47 3.27 -9.42 -0.41
N LYS A 48 2.88 -9.51 -1.69
CA LYS A 48 2.36 -10.76 -2.28
C LYS A 48 3.38 -11.90 -2.18
N LEU A 49 4.67 -11.62 -2.39
CA LEU A 49 5.74 -12.62 -2.30
C LEU A 49 5.99 -13.13 -0.87
N VAL A 50 5.80 -12.28 0.13
CA VAL A 50 5.99 -12.65 1.55
C VAL A 50 4.87 -13.57 2.05
N GLU A 51 3.74 -13.63 1.35
CA GLU A 51 2.54 -14.39 1.76
C GLU A 51 2.19 -14.15 3.24
N PRO A 52 2.06 -12.90 3.69
CA PRO A 52 1.84 -12.60 5.09
C PRO A 52 0.44 -13.03 5.53
N ASP A 53 0.25 -13.11 6.85
CA ASP A 53 -1.07 -13.38 7.43
C ASP A 53 -2.13 -12.39 6.94
N GLU A 54 -3.38 -12.85 6.82
CA GLU A 54 -4.48 -12.06 6.25
C GLU A 54 -4.64 -10.70 6.96
N HIS A 55 -4.43 -10.64 8.28
CA HIS A 55 -4.54 -9.37 9.01
C HIS A 55 -3.51 -8.32 8.57
N VAL A 56 -2.32 -8.75 8.13
CA VAL A 56 -1.25 -7.87 7.63
C VAL A 56 -1.62 -7.38 6.24
N LEU A 57 -2.15 -8.28 5.41
CA LEU A 57 -2.62 -7.95 4.07
C LEU A 57 -3.83 -7.00 4.11
N GLU A 58 -4.74 -7.18 5.06
CA GLU A 58 -5.83 -6.25 5.33
C GLU A 58 -5.32 -4.88 5.78
N ALA A 59 -4.28 -4.81 6.63
CA ALA A 59 -3.68 -3.54 7.02
C ALA A 59 -3.15 -2.76 5.79
N TRP A 60 -2.45 -3.44 4.88
CA TRP A 60 -1.99 -2.88 3.62
C TRP A 60 -3.13 -2.35 2.76
N ARG A 61 -4.17 -3.17 2.53
CA ARG A 61 -5.35 -2.77 1.76
C ARG A 61 -6.07 -1.58 2.41
N ASN A 62 -6.18 -1.53 3.72
CA ASN A 62 -6.77 -0.40 4.44
C ASN A 62 -5.95 0.88 4.29
N GLY A 63 -4.62 0.77 4.28
CA GLY A 63 -3.72 1.90 3.96
C GLY A 63 -3.95 2.44 2.55
N LEU A 64 -4.08 1.55 1.55
CA LEU A 64 -4.41 1.93 0.17
C LEU A 64 -5.80 2.58 0.07
N ALA A 65 -6.80 2.04 0.78
CA ALA A 65 -8.14 2.62 0.81
C ALA A 65 -8.13 4.03 1.40
N ALA A 66 -7.40 4.25 2.49
CA ALA A 66 -7.25 5.57 3.09
C ALA A 66 -6.50 6.58 2.18
N VAL A 67 -5.60 6.13 1.30
CA VAL A 67 -5.01 6.96 0.24
C VAL A 67 -6.06 7.32 -0.81
N LEU A 68 -6.86 6.36 -1.25
CA LEU A 68 -7.92 6.56 -2.24
C LEU A 68 -9.00 7.54 -1.75
N ASP A 69 -9.42 7.39 -0.49
CA ASP A 69 -10.48 8.22 0.13
C ASP A 69 -9.99 9.62 0.54
N SER A 70 -8.66 9.86 0.51
CA SER A 70 -8.06 11.12 0.91
C SER A 70 -8.16 12.18 -0.19
N SER A 71 -8.88 13.27 0.10
CA SER A 71 -8.99 14.44 -0.79
C SER A 71 -7.67 15.20 -1.02
N ARG A 72 -6.63 14.88 -0.25
CA ARG A 72 -5.29 15.50 -0.35
C ARG A 72 -4.29 14.66 -1.14
N SER A 73 -4.69 13.48 -1.57
CA SER A 73 -3.85 12.60 -2.37
C SER A 73 -3.88 13.02 -3.83
N THR A 74 -2.73 13.04 -4.49
CA THR A 74 -2.67 13.34 -5.93
C THR A 74 -3.42 12.27 -6.71
N ALA A 75 -4.13 12.65 -7.78
CA ALA A 75 -4.92 11.74 -8.60
C ALA A 75 -4.13 10.51 -9.11
N LEU A 76 -2.83 10.69 -9.40
CA LEU A 76 -1.94 9.60 -9.81
C LEU A 76 -1.79 8.52 -8.72
N VAL A 77 -1.60 8.95 -7.46
CA VAL A 77 -1.39 8.05 -6.33
C VAL A 77 -2.73 7.40 -5.92
N ALA A 78 -3.81 8.18 -5.89
CA ALA A 78 -5.16 7.66 -5.65
C ALA A 78 -5.57 6.63 -6.70
N GLY A 79 -5.34 6.91 -7.98
CA GLY A 79 -5.61 5.96 -9.07
C GLY A 79 -4.75 4.69 -8.99
N CYS A 80 -3.49 4.80 -8.56
CA CYS A 80 -2.65 3.62 -8.29
C CYS A 80 -3.23 2.78 -7.14
N ALA A 81 -3.65 3.41 -6.04
CA ALA A 81 -4.26 2.71 -4.92
C ALA A 81 -5.57 2.01 -5.32
N ALA A 82 -6.43 2.69 -6.08
CA ALA A 82 -7.65 2.10 -6.63
C ALA A 82 -7.36 0.89 -7.51
N HIS A 83 -6.37 0.99 -8.41
CA HIS A 83 -5.99 -0.12 -9.27
C HIS A 83 -5.50 -1.34 -8.48
N LEU A 84 -4.65 -1.15 -7.46
CA LEU A 84 -4.18 -2.24 -6.60
C LEU A 84 -5.32 -2.86 -5.79
N LEU A 85 -6.25 -2.04 -5.29
CA LEU A 85 -7.44 -2.53 -4.58
C LEU A 85 -8.39 -3.31 -5.52
N TYR A 86 -8.54 -2.89 -6.76
CA TYR A 86 -9.30 -3.61 -7.78
C TYR A 86 -8.66 -4.98 -8.08
N GLU A 87 -7.34 -5.04 -8.28
CA GLU A 87 -6.63 -6.31 -8.47
C GLU A 87 -6.77 -7.24 -7.24
N ALA A 88 -6.87 -6.67 -6.05
CA ALA A 88 -7.12 -7.41 -4.81
C ALA A 88 -8.61 -7.80 -4.62
N GLY A 89 -9.50 -7.49 -5.57
CA GLY A 89 -10.94 -7.78 -5.48
C GLY A 89 -11.68 -6.94 -4.43
N ARG A 90 -11.12 -5.80 -4.01
CA ARG A 90 -11.66 -4.90 -2.97
C ARG A 90 -12.45 -3.72 -3.54
N LEU A 91 -12.38 -3.50 -4.85
CA LEU A 91 -13.21 -2.54 -5.58
C LEU A 91 -13.89 -3.26 -6.74
N SER A 92 -15.16 -2.94 -6.98
CA SER A 92 -15.85 -3.33 -8.22
C SER A 92 -15.70 -2.22 -9.26
N ALA A 93 -15.78 -2.57 -10.53
CA ALA A 93 -15.78 -1.63 -11.65
C ALA A 93 -17.19 -1.11 -12.01
N ASP A 94 -18.20 -1.51 -11.22
CA ASP A 94 -19.63 -1.15 -11.42
C ASP A 94 -19.98 0.27 -10.94
#